data_AF-A0A8I2FVU8-F1
#
_entry.id   AF-A0A8I2FVU8-F1
#
_cell.length_a   1.000
_cell.length_b   1.000
_cell.length_c   1.000
_cell.angle_alpha   90.00
_cell.angle_beta   90.00
_cell.angle_gamma   90.00
#
_symmetry.space_group_name_H-M   'P 1'
#
loop_
_entity.id
_entity.type
_entity.pdbx_description
1 polymer ?
#
loop_
_entity_poly.entity_id
_entity_poly.type
_entity_poly.pdbx_seq_one_letter_code
_entity_poly.pdbx_strand_id
1 'polypeptide(L)'
;NLNNKGIKKAVELIEYDRLSPEQLHQMKVDAQRRVVRKLDEEKARKEGVEEGLEKGAEKERIKMAKTMKKEGEPIDKISKYTGLSKEEIEKL
;
A
#
# COMPACT_ATOMS: atom_id res chain seq x y z
N ASN A 1 49.02 -5.61 26.14
CA ASN A 1 49.41 -4.83 24.95
C ASN A 1 48.91 -5.49 23.67
N LEU A 2 47.58 -5.47 23.49
CA LEU A 2 46.94 -5.97 22.27
C LEU A 2 46.97 -4.85 21.22
N ASN A 3 48.15 -4.66 20.63
CA ASN A 3 48.28 -4.05 19.32
C ASN A 3 47.74 -5.09 18.31
N ASN A 4 46.45 -5.40 18.41
CA ASN A 4 45.80 -6.45 17.65
C ASN A 4 45.77 -5.96 16.21
N LYS A 5 46.68 -6.49 15.41
CA LYS A 5 46.87 -6.18 13.99
C LYS A 5 45.54 -6.26 13.23
N GLY A 6 44.60 -7.09 13.68
CA GLY A 6 43.23 -7.17 13.15
C GLY A 6 42.36 -5.94 13.44
N ILE A 7 42.45 -5.35 14.63
CA ILE A 7 41.74 -4.09 14.96
C ILE A 7 42.35 -2.95 14.15
N LYS A 8 43.68 -2.86 14.07
CA LYS A 8 44.34 -1.87 13.21
C LYS A 8 43.98 -2.02 11.74
N LYS A 9 43.88 -3.25 11.23
CA LYS A 9 43.51 -3.50 9.83
C LYS A 9 42.02 -3.27 9.56
N ALA A 10 41.15 -3.51 10.54
CA ALA A 10 39.73 -3.16 10.47
C ALA A 10 39.53 -1.63 10.51
N VAL A 11 40.30 -0.93 11.35
CA VAL A 11 40.33 0.55 11.41
C VAL A 11 40.95 1.12 10.14
N GLU A 12 42.04 0.57 9.60
CA GLU A 12 42.62 0.96 8.31
C GLU A 12 41.66 0.71 7.15
N LEU A 13 40.91 -0.41 7.14
CA LEU A 13 39.90 -0.67 6.11
C LEU A 13 38.74 0.34 6.19
N ILE A 14 38.38 0.78 7.41
CA ILE A 14 37.42 1.87 7.63
C ILE A 14 38.00 3.23 7.21
N GLU A 15 39.29 3.48 7.44
CA GLU A 15 40.00 4.70 7.01
C GLU A 15 40.25 4.75 5.49
N TYR A 16 40.44 3.60 4.84
CA TYR A 16 40.63 3.48 3.39
C TYR A 16 39.33 3.75 2.61
N ASP A 17 38.18 3.53 3.28
CA ASP A 17 36.83 3.77 2.75
C ASP A 17 36.29 5.17 3.12
N ARG A 18 37.16 6.18 3.29
CA ARG A 18 36.94 7.66 3.20
C ARG A 18 35.61 8.25 3.72
N LEU A 19 34.91 7.62 4.66
CA LEU A 19 33.66 8.13 5.23
C LEU A 19 33.92 8.48 6.69
N SER A 20 33.79 9.77 7.01
CA SER A 20 33.76 10.22 8.40
C SER A 20 32.60 9.54 9.14
N PRO A 21 32.65 9.46 10.49
CA PRO A 21 31.52 8.97 11.28
C PRO A 21 30.19 9.64 10.93
N GLU A 22 30.23 10.93 10.58
CA GLU A 22 29.07 11.69 10.11
C GLU A 22 28.58 11.18 8.76
N GLN A 23 29.47 10.97 7.78
CA GLN A 23 29.07 10.44 6.47
C GLN A 23 28.48 9.03 6.57
N LEU A 24 29.03 8.17 7.45
CA LEU A 24 28.47 6.86 7.73
C LEU A 24 27.08 6.95 8.40
N HIS A 25 26.89 7.89 9.31
CA HIS A 25 25.59 8.15 9.93
C HIS A 25 24.56 8.60 8.88
N GLN A 26 24.91 9.57 8.04
CA GLN A 26 24.05 10.06 6.97
C GLN A 26 23.66 8.95 5.99
N MET A 27 24.61 8.09 5.59
CA MET A 27 24.32 6.95 4.73
C MET A 27 23.30 5.97 5.34
N LYS A 28 23.39 5.72 6.66
CA LYS A 28 22.41 4.87 7.37
C LYS A 28 21.03 5.52 7.40
N VAL A 29 20.96 6.81 7.68
CA VAL A 29 19.71 7.60 7.68
C VAL A 29 19.08 7.59 6.29
N ASP A 30 19.86 7.81 5.24
CA ASP A 30 19.37 7.80 3.86
C ASP A 30 18.91 6.42 3.42
N ALA A 31 19.62 5.35 3.82
CA ALA A 31 19.18 3.98 3.58
C ALA A 31 17.83 3.70 4.27
N GLN A 32 17.68 4.11 5.54
CA GLN A 32 16.42 3.97 6.27
C GLN A 32 15.29 4.76 5.60
N ARG A 33 15.53 6.02 5.21
CA ARG A 33 14.55 6.84 4.48
C ARG A 33 14.11 6.19 3.17
N ARG A 34 15.03 5.58 2.42
CA ARG A 34 14.70 4.85 1.18
C ARG A 34 13.82 3.65 1.45
N VAL A 35 14.06 2.91 2.53
CA VAL A 35 13.21 1.77 2.92
C VAL A 35 11.82 2.25 3.30
N VAL A 36 11.72 3.26 4.17
CA VAL A 36 10.43 3.84 4.59
C VAL A 36 9.64 4.34 3.39
N ARG A 37 10.27 5.13 2.51
CA ARG A 37 9.62 5.65 1.30
C ARG A 37 9.09 4.53 0.39
N LYS A 38 9.85 3.45 0.21
CA LYS A 38 9.37 2.31 -0.60
C LYS A 38 8.17 1.61 0.03
N LEU A 39 8.16 1.45 1.35
CA LEU A 39 7.02 0.87 2.07
C LEU A 39 5.78 1.77 1.94
N ASP A 40 5.95 3.08 2.06
CA ASP A 40 4.86 4.05 1.90
C ASP A 40 4.31 4.04 0.46
N GLU A 41 5.19 4.02 -0.55
CA GLU A 41 4.82 3.91 -1.97
C GLU A 41 4.03 2.60 -2.25
N GLU A 42 4.50 1.47 -1.69
CA GLU A 42 3.82 0.18 -1.83
C GLU A 42 2.44 0.18 -1.15
N LYS A 43 2.35 0.72 0.06
CA LYS A 43 1.10 0.83 0.81
C LYS A 43 0.10 1.72 0.06
N ALA A 44 0.53 2.91 -0.37
CA ALA A 44 -0.32 3.82 -1.12
C ALA A 44 -0.83 3.20 -2.44
N ARG A 45 0.04 2.45 -3.14
CA ARG A 45 -0.38 1.72 -4.34
C ARG A 45 -1.41 0.64 -4.03
N LYS A 46 -1.20 -0.13 -2.95
CA LYS A 46 -2.13 -1.19 -2.53
C LYS A 46 -3.49 -0.61 -2.17
N GLU A 47 -3.51 0.42 -1.33
CA GLU A 47 -4.74 1.13 -0.93
C GLU A 47 -5.48 1.70 -2.14
N GLY A 48 -4.78 2.34 -3.07
CA GLY A 48 -5.39 2.87 -4.29
C GLY A 48 -5.99 1.78 -5.21
N VAL A 49 -5.36 0.61 -5.29
CA VAL A 49 -5.92 -0.54 -6.03
C VAL A 49 -7.16 -1.10 -5.34
N GLU A 50 -7.10 -1.28 -4.02
CA GLU A 50 -8.22 -1.80 -3.22
C GLU A 50 -9.44 -0.88 -3.29
N GLU A 51 -9.24 0.43 -3.07
CA GLU A 51 -10.29 1.44 -3.18
C GLU A 51 -10.88 1.50 -4.60
N GLY A 52 -10.03 1.38 -5.63
CA GLY A 52 -10.46 1.34 -7.03
C GLY A 52 -11.34 0.13 -7.34
N LEU A 53 -10.97 -1.05 -6.85
CA LEU A 53 -11.74 -2.28 -7.01
C LEU A 53 -13.08 -2.21 -6.27
N GLU A 54 -13.09 -1.72 -5.04
CA GLU A 54 -14.30 -1.57 -4.23
C GLU A 54 -15.30 -0.61 -4.89
N LYS A 55 -14.83 0.59 -5.28
CA LYS A 55 -15.65 1.59 -6.00
C LYS A 55 -16.16 1.05 -7.34
N GLY A 56 -15.35 0.25 -8.05
CA GLY A 56 -15.76 -0.40 -9.29
C GLY A 56 -16.88 -1.41 -9.06
N ALA A 57 -16.72 -2.29 -8.07
CA ALA A 57 -17.71 -3.30 -7.71
C ALA A 57 -19.01 -2.67 -7.19
N GLU A 58 -18.95 -1.59 -6.42
CA GLU A 58 -20.13 -0.83 -5.99
C GLU A 58 -20.88 -0.21 -7.18
N LYS A 59 -20.16 0.45 -8.10
CA LYS A 59 -20.77 1.04 -9.31
C LYS A 59 -21.48 0.00 -10.16
N GLU A 60 -20.88 -1.18 -10.36
CA GLU A 60 -21.51 -2.26 -11.13
C GLU A 60 -22.72 -2.85 -10.41
N ARG A 61 -22.67 -3.03 -9.08
CA ARG A 61 -23.84 -3.46 -8.28
C ARG A 61 -25.01 -2.48 -8.43
N ILE A 62 -24.75 -1.17 -8.32
CA ILE A 62 -25.76 -0.12 -8.50
C ILE A 62 -26.32 -0.09 -9.92
N LYS A 63 -25.44 -0.19 -10.94
CA LYS A 63 -25.84 -0.19 -12.34
C LYS A 63 -26.72 -1.40 -12.66
N MET A 64 -26.35 -2.59 -12.18
CA MET A 64 -27.15 -3.80 -12.33
C MET A 64 -28.52 -3.63 -11.66
N ALA A 65 -28.55 -3.12 -10.43
CA ALA A 65 -29.79 -2.89 -9.69
C ALA A 65 -30.74 -1.93 -10.43
N LYS A 66 -30.21 -0.83 -10.99
CA LYS A 66 -30.98 0.12 -11.81
C LYS A 66 -31.58 -0.53 -13.06
N THR A 67 -30.79 -1.35 -13.75
CA THR A 67 -31.26 -2.08 -14.94
C THR A 67 -32.38 -3.05 -14.57
N MET A 68 -32.17 -3.88 -13.55
CA MET A 68 -33.19 -4.85 -13.11
C MET A 68 -34.48 -4.17 -12.63
N LYS A 69 -34.36 -3.05 -11.89
CA LYS A 69 -35.52 -2.25 -11.45
C LYS A 69 -36.28 -1.70 -12.66
N LYS A 70 -35.58 -1.19 -13.67
CA LYS A 70 -36.18 -0.71 -14.92
C LYS A 70 -36.89 -1.83 -15.69
N GLU A 71 -36.36 -3.05 -15.63
CA GLU A 71 -36.96 -4.24 -16.24
C GLU A 71 -38.14 -4.81 -15.43
N GLY A 72 -38.47 -4.21 -14.28
CA GLY A 72 -39.61 -4.61 -13.44
C GLY A 72 -39.34 -5.83 -12.57
N GLU A 73 -38.07 -6.18 -12.33
CA GLU A 73 -37.71 -7.30 -11.48
C GLU A 73 -38.10 -7.04 -10.01
N PRO A 74 -38.54 -8.06 -9.25
CA PRO A 74 -38.90 -7.89 -7.84
C PRO A 74 -37.72 -7.41 -6.98
N ILE A 75 -37.98 -6.51 -6.02
CA ILE A 75 -36.96 -5.95 -5.11
C ILE A 75 -36.17 -7.06 -4.40
N ASP A 76 -36.82 -8.13 -3.96
CA ASP A 76 -36.17 -9.27 -3.31
C ASP A 76 -35.15 -9.96 -4.23
N LYS A 77 -35.48 -10.07 -5.53
CA LYS A 77 -34.58 -10.63 -6.54
C LYS A 77 -33.40 -9.70 -6.76
N ILE A 78 -33.65 -8.40 -6.93
CA ILE A 78 -32.59 -7.39 -7.11
C ILE A 78 -31.63 -7.40 -5.92
N SER A 79 -32.15 -7.43 -4.70
CA SER A 79 -31.35 -7.49 -3.47
C SER A 79 -30.46 -8.73 -3.42
N LYS A 80 -31.03 -9.90 -3.75
CA LYS A 80 -30.28 -11.17 -3.78
C LYS A 80 -29.11 -11.14 -4.78
N TYR A 81 -29.28 -10.53 -5.95
CA TYR A 81 -28.23 -10.53 -6.99
C TYR A 81 -27.23 -9.39 -6.83
N THR A 82 -27.65 -8.23 -6.35
CA THR A 82 -26.80 -7.02 -6.26
C THR A 82 -26.13 -6.89 -4.89
N GLY A 83 -26.65 -7.58 -3.88
CA GLY A 83 -26.22 -7.43 -2.48
C GLY A 83 -26.61 -6.10 -1.84
N LEU A 84 -27.41 -5.28 -2.52
CA LEU A 84 -27.98 -4.05 -1.96
C LEU A 84 -29.16 -4.38 -1.06
N SER A 85 -29.35 -3.58 -0.01
CA SER A 85 -30.54 -3.60 0.83
C SER A 85 -31.78 -3.19 0.03
N LYS A 86 -32.96 -3.58 0.52
CA LYS A 86 -34.22 -3.20 -0.13
C LYS A 86 -34.40 -1.69 -0.11
N GLU A 87 -34.01 -1.04 0.98
CA GLU A 87 -34.06 0.42 1.16
C GLU A 87 -33.15 1.16 0.16
N GLU A 88 -31.96 0.62 -0.13
CA GLU A 88 -31.08 1.16 -1.17
C GLU A 88 -31.74 1.03 -2.54
N ILE A 89 -32.29 -0.14 -2.86
CA ILE A 89 -32.95 -0.41 -4.16
C ILE A 89 -34.19 0.46 -4.37
N GLU A 90 -34.99 0.70 -3.33
CA GLU A 90 -36.15 1.59 -3.39
C GLU A 90 -35.75 3.02 -3.75
N LYS A 91 -34.58 3.47 -3.30
CA LYS A 91 -34.02 4.81 -3.55
C LYS A 91 -33.30 4.95 -4.91
N LEU A 92 -32.98 3.85 -5.60
CA LEU A 92 -32.32 3.87 -6.93
C LEU A 92 -33.22 4.37 -8.05
#